data_AF-A0A7R9LU92-F1
#
_entry.id   AF-A0A7R9LU92-F1
#
_cell.length_a   1.000
_cell.length_b   1.000
_cell.length_c   1.000
_cell.angle_alpha   90.00
_cell.angle_beta   90.00
_cell.angle_gamma   90.00
#
_symmetry.space_group_name_H-M   'P 1'
#
loop_
_entity.id
_entity.type
_entity.pdbx_description
1 polymer ?
#
loop_
_entity_poly.entity_id
_entity_poly.type
_entity_poly.pdbx_seq_one_letter_code
_entity_poly.pdbx_strand_id
1 'polypeptide(L)'
;EDVAEELIQDITLRLFYLQVKNGILSDEIYCPPETSVLLSSYAVQAKYGDYNAETHKEDGLQNDRLLPQRVSDQHKLSREQWEERITNWWSEHKGMPREDAMMEYLKIAQDLEMYGVNYFEIKNKKGTDLWLGVDALGLNIYEKEDKLTPKIGFPWSEIRNISFNDKRFVIKPIDKKAPDFVFIAPRLRINKRILALCMGNHELYMRRRKPDTIEVQQMKAQAREEKIAKQQERDKLRKEIEAREQAEKKQQEYADRLKQMQDEMEKRQKELLDAQETIRRLEEQLRQLQMAKEEMERKQKELEELMKKLEETKMMETAEREKLEEDIRRKQEEVQ
;
A
#
# COMPACT_ATOMS: atom_id res chain seq x y z
N GLU A 1 -26.29 16.44 -16.02
CA GLU A 1 -25.85 16.85 -14.67
C GLU A 1 -24.40 16.43 -14.58
N ASP A 2 -23.55 17.24 -13.99
CA ASP A 2 -22.19 16.82 -13.67
C ASP A 2 -22.09 16.68 -12.15
N VAL A 3 -21.97 15.44 -11.67
CA VAL A 3 -21.84 15.15 -10.24
C VAL A 3 -20.66 15.90 -9.61
N ALA A 4 -19.60 16.18 -10.38
CA ALA A 4 -18.42 16.87 -9.89
C ALA A 4 -18.65 18.37 -9.66
N GLU A 5 -19.60 18.98 -10.37
CA GLU A 5 -19.92 20.40 -10.23
C GLU A 5 -21.06 20.66 -9.23
N GLU A 6 -22.00 19.71 -9.12
CA GLU A 6 -23.24 19.88 -8.37
C GLU A 6 -23.19 19.35 -6.93
N LEU A 7 -22.38 18.32 -6.64
CA LEU A 7 -22.26 17.76 -5.30
C LEU A 7 -21.22 18.53 -4.48
N ILE A 8 -21.70 19.42 -3.62
CA ILE A 8 -20.85 20.39 -2.92
C ILE A 8 -20.25 19.81 -1.62
N GLN A 9 -21.06 19.17 -0.79
CA GLN A 9 -20.66 18.71 0.55
C GLN A 9 -20.35 17.21 0.56
N ASP A 10 -19.36 16.81 1.37
CA ASP A 10 -18.96 15.41 1.53
C ASP A 10 -20.11 14.50 1.99
N ILE A 11 -21.02 15.02 2.81
CA ILE A 11 -22.19 14.26 3.27
C ILE A 11 -23.14 13.97 2.10
N THR A 12 -23.38 14.94 1.22
CA THR A 12 -24.23 14.79 0.04
C THR A 12 -23.60 13.80 -0.93
N LEU A 13 -22.29 13.93 -1.17
CA LEU A 13 -21.51 12.99 -1.97
C LEU A 13 -21.66 11.56 -1.45
N ARG A 14 -21.45 11.35 -0.14
CA ARG A 14 -21.55 10.02 0.48
C ARG A 14 -22.94 9.41 0.34
N LEU A 15 -23.99 10.20 0.55
CA LEU A 15 -25.37 9.70 0.44
C LEU A 15 -25.72 9.32 -1.01
N PHE A 16 -25.34 10.15 -1.99
CA PHE A 16 -25.52 9.82 -3.40
C PHE A 16 -24.75 8.57 -3.81
N TYR A 17 -23.46 8.50 -3.43
CA TYR A 17 -22.61 7.33 -3.68
C TYR A 17 -23.26 6.05 -3.14
N LEU A 18 -23.72 6.05 -1.89
CA LEU A 18 -24.33 4.86 -1.29
C LEU A 18 -25.65 4.46 -1.99
N GLN A 19 -26.48 5.44 -2.36
CA GLN A 19 -27.73 5.17 -3.06
C GLN A 19 -27.50 4.59 -4.45
N VAL A 20 -26.61 5.20 -5.25
CA VAL A 20 -26.29 4.75 -6.61
C VAL A 20 -25.61 3.39 -6.58
N LYS A 21 -24.65 3.18 -5.67
CA LYS A 21 -24.02 1.87 -5.47
C LYS A 21 -25.05 0.79 -5.14
N ASN A 22 -26.01 1.09 -4.27
CA ASN A 22 -27.08 0.14 -3.97
C ASN A 22 -27.97 -0.15 -5.20
N GLY A 23 -28.31 0.86 -5.99
CA GLY A 23 -29.06 0.70 -7.24
C GLY A 23 -28.34 -0.18 -8.26
N ILE A 24 -27.03 -0.01 -8.42
CA ILE A 24 -26.20 -0.86 -9.29
C ILE A 24 -26.12 -2.29 -8.75
N LEU A 25 -25.82 -2.47 -7.47
CA LEU A 25 -25.68 -3.81 -6.87
C LEU A 25 -26.98 -4.60 -6.87
N SER A 26 -28.13 -3.93 -6.76
CA SER A 26 -29.46 -4.54 -6.79
C SER A 26 -30.03 -4.75 -8.19
N ASP A 27 -29.26 -4.49 -9.25
CA ASP A 27 -29.68 -4.55 -10.66
C ASP A 27 -30.88 -3.61 -10.99
N GLU A 28 -31.11 -2.56 -10.18
CA GLU A 28 -32.05 -1.48 -10.53
C GLU A 28 -31.49 -0.62 -11.68
N ILE A 29 -30.18 -0.38 -11.65
CA ILE A 29 -29.43 0.29 -12.71
C ILE A 29 -28.58 -0.77 -13.40
N TYR A 30 -28.79 -0.96 -14.70
CA TYR A 30 -27.93 -1.83 -15.50
C TYR A 30 -26.50 -1.28 -15.54
N CYS A 31 -25.54 -2.13 -15.23
CA CYS A 31 -24.12 -1.81 -15.28
C CYS A 31 -23.36 -2.96 -15.95
N PRO A 32 -22.61 -2.72 -17.04
CA PRO A 32 -21.89 -3.80 -17.73
C PRO A 32 -20.80 -4.42 -16.84
N PRO A 33 -20.35 -5.66 -17.11
CA PRO A 33 -19.37 -6.35 -16.28
C PRO A 33 -18.07 -5.58 -16.04
N GLU A 34 -17.50 -4.99 -17.10
CA GLU A 34 -16.24 -4.26 -17.06
C GLU A 34 -16.34 -3.03 -16.14
N THR A 35 -17.40 -2.24 -16.32
CA THR A 35 -17.69 -1.09 -15.46
C THR A 35 -17.99 -1.51 -14.03
N SER A 36 -18.67 -2.64 -13.82
CA SER A 36 -18.98 -3.16 -12.48
C SER A 36 -17.71 -3.49 -11.69
N VAL A 37 -16.70 -4.10 -12.33
CA VAL A 37 -15.40 -4.37 -11.70
C VAL A 37 -14.69 -3.07 -11.34
N LEU A 38 -14.65 -2.11 -12.25
CA LEU A 38 -14.00 -0.82 -12.01
C LEU A 38 -14.69 -0.06 -10.86
N LEU A 39 -16.02 0.01 -10.87
CA LEU A 39 -16.81 0.60 -9.79
C LEU A 39 -16.57 -0.11 -8.45
N SER A 40 -16.43 -1.44 -8.47
CA SER A 40 -16.09 -2.22 -7.26
C SER A 40 -14.73 -1.80 -6.69
N SER A 41 -13.74 -1.55 -7.55
CA SER A 41 -12.40 -1.11 -7.11
C SER A 41 -12.43 0.26 -6.41
N TYR A 42 -13.22 1.21 -6.93
CA TYR A 42 -13.45 2.49 -6.26
C TYR A 42 -14.24 2.32 -4.96
N ALA A 43 -15.19 1.39 -4.91
CA ALA A 43 -15.97 1.12 -3.70
C ALA A 43 -15.11 0.54 -2.56
N VAL A 44 -14.16 -0.35 -2.87
CA VAL A 44 -13.23 -0.86 -1.85
C VAL A 44 -12.22 0.20 -1.42
N GLN A 45 -11.72 1.06 -2.33
CA GLN A 45 -10.89 2.21 -1.97
C GLN A 45 -11.65 3.19 -1.06
N ALA A 46 -12.92 3.49 -1.35
CA ALA A 46 -13.74 4.37 -0.53
C ALA A 46 -14.00 3.78 0.88
N LYS A 47 -14.11 2.45 1.00
CA LYS A 47 -14.38 1.75 2.26
C LYS A 47 -13.13 1.53 3.10
N TYR A 48 -12.07 0.99 2.51
CA TYR A 48 -10.87 0.52 3.21
C TYR A 48 -9.70 1.52 3.12
N GLY A 49 -9.67 2.38 2.11
CA GLY A 49 -8.49 3.20 1.79
C GLY A 49 -7.49 2.42 0.94
N ASP A 50 -6.22 2.77 1.00
CA ASP A 50 -5.17 2.18 0.16
C ASP A 50 -5.00 0.69 0.40
N TYR A 51 -4.83 -0.07 -0.70
CA TYR A 51 -4.53 -1.49 -0.63
C TYR A 51 -3.18 -1.75 0.04
N ASN A 52 -3.18 -2.71 0.98
CA ASN A 52 -1.99 -3.23 1.62
C ASN A 52 -2.07 -4.77 1.67
N ALA A 53 -1.11 -5.43 1.00
CA ALA A 53 -1.07 -6.88 0.85
C ALA A 53 -0.85 -7.65 2.17
N GLU A 54 -0.34 -7.00 3.22
CA GLU A 54 -0.15 -7.64 4.53
C GLU A 54 -1.44 -7.64 5.34
N THR A 55 -2.22 -6.55 5.28
CA THR A 55 -3.44 -6.40 6.09
C THR A 55 -4.70 -6.92 5.39
N HIS A 56 -4.71 -7.03 4.07
CA HIS A 56 -5.91 -7.35 3.29
C HIS A 56 -5.94 -8.77 2.70
N LYS A 57 -4.97 -9.64 3.04
CA LYS A 57 -4.86 -11.00 2.50
C LYS A 57 -5.81 -12.04 3.11
N GLU A 58 -6.27 -11.87 4.36
CA GLU A 58 -6.89 -12.99 5.08
C GLU A 58 -8.43 -13.07 5.03
N ASP A 59 -9.18 -11.97 4.90
CA ASP A 59 -10.66 -12.04 4.85
C ASP A 59 -11.36 -10.76 4.32
N GLY A 60 -10.59 -9.78 3.81
CA GLY A 60 -11.03 -8.38 3.70
C GLY A 60 -12.24 -8.12 2.78
N LEU A 61 -12.43 -8.95 1.74
CA LEU A 61 -13.48 -8.76 0.72
C LEU A 61 -14.59 -9.82 0.76
N GLN A 62 -14.44 -10.87 1.57
CA GLN A 62 -15.37 -12.01 1.60
C GLN A 62 -16.77 -11.65 2.15
N ASN A 63 -16.89 -10.56 2.90
CA ASN A 63 -18.17 -10.09 3.41
C ASN A 63 -18.81 -8.99 2.55
N ASP A 64 -18.12 -8.51 1.51
CA ASP A 64 -18.62 -7.42 0.69
C ASP A 64 -19.42 -7.89 -0.52
N ARG A 65 -20.58 -7.25 -0.71
CA ARG A 65 -21.32 -7.32 -1.97
C ARG A 65 -20.68 -6.35 -2.96
N LEU A 66 -19.77 -6.87 -3.77
CA LEU A 66 -18.98 -6.08 -4.72
C LEU A 66 -19.62 -5.98 -6.10
N LEU A 67 -20.23 -7.07 -6.59
CA LEU A 67 -20.79 -7.12 -7.95
C LEU A 67 -22.32 -7.34 -7.93
N PRO A 68 -23.04 -6.89 -8.99
CA PRO A 68 -24.42 -7.29 -9.23
C PRO A 68 -24.51 -8.81 -9.46
N GLN A 69 -25.59 -9.43 -9.01
CA GLN A 69 -25.76 -10.88 -9.10
C GLN A 69 -25.68 -11.37 -10.57
N ARG A 70 -26.29 -10.60 -11.49
CA ARG A 70 -26.24 -10.89 -12.92
C ARG A 70 -24.81 -11.00 -13.47
N VAL A 71 -23.90 -10.13 -13.04
CA VAL A 71 -22.50 -10.14 -13.50
C VAL A 71 -21.78 -11.37 -12.97
N SER A 72 -22.01 -11.73 -11.70
CA SER A 72 -21.47 -12.95 -11.12
C SER A 72 -21.98 -14.21 -11.82
N ASP A 73 -23.26 -14.27 -12.17
CA ASP A 73 -23.88 -15.44 -12.80
C ASP A 73 -23.51 -15.61 -14.29
N GLN A 74 -23.24 -14.51 -14.99
CA GLN A 74 -22.94 -14.51 -16.43
C GLN A 74 -21.54 -15.07 -16.75
N HIS A 75 -20.59 -14.98 -15.81
CA HIS A 75 -19.22 -15.42 -16.01
C HIS A 75 -18.89 -16.65 -15.17
N LYS A 76 -18.17 -17.61 -15.74
CA LYS A 76 -17.67 -18.81 -15.04
C LYS A 76 -16.42 -18.51 -14.20
N LEU A 77 -16.39 -17.39 -13.49
CA LEU A 77 -15.29 -16.99 -12.62
C LEU A 77 -15.62 -17.35 -11.18
N SER A 78 -14.64 -17.87 -10.45
CA SER A 78 -14.78 -18.04 -9.01
C SER A 78 -14.82 -16.67 -8.31
N ARG A 79 -15.33 -16.65 -7.09
CA ARG A 79 -15.31 -15.45 -6.25
C ARG A 79 -13.90 -14.89 -6.08
N GLU A 80 -12.92 -15.76 -5.83
CA GLU A 80 -11.51 -15.39 -5.69
C GLU A 80 -10.96 -14.72 -6.95
N GLN A 81 -11.33 -15.20 -8.14
CA GLN A 81 -10.90 -14.59 -9.42
C GLN A 81 -11.51 -13.20 -9.62
N TRP A 82 -12.74 -12.98 -9.16
CA TRP A 82 -13.33 -11.64 -9.16
C TRP A 82 -12.62 -10.71 -8.17
N GLU A 83 -12.34 -11.20 -6.96
CA GLU A 83 -11.61 -10.45 -5.93
C GLU A 83 -10.20 -10.08 -6.39
N GLU A 84 -9.49 -10.99 -7.08
CA GLU A 84 -8.17 -10.73 -7.67
C GLU A 84 -8.25 -9.59 -8.70
N ARG A 85 -9.23 -9.64 -9.62
CA ARG A 85 -9.43 -8.57 -10.61
C ARG A 85 -9.75 -7.22 -9.96
N ILE A 86 -10.62 -7.21 -8.95
CA ILE A 86 -10.97 -5.99 -8.23
C ILE A 86 -9.75 -5.45 -7.46
N THR A 87 -8.97 -6.34 -6.84
CA THR A 87 -7.77 -5.99 -6.08
C THR A 87 -6.67 -5.42 -6.98
N ASN A 88 -6.50 -5.96 -8.19
CA ASN A 88 -5.57 -5.43 -9.18
C ASN A 88 -5.92 -3.99 -9.59
N TRP A 89 -7.22 -3.68 -9.72
CA TRP A 89 -7.65 -2.28 -9.94
C TRP A 89 -7.53 -1.43 -8.68
N TRP A 90 -7.79 -2.00 -7.50
CA TRP A 90 -7.68 -1.29 -6.23
C TRP A 90 -6.24 -0.84 -5.94
N SER A 91 -5.23 -1.63 -6.28
CA SER A 91 -3.82 -1.24 -6.13
C SER A 91 -3.44 0.00 -6.94
N GLU A 92 -4.12 0.26 -8.07
CA GLU A 92 -3.89 1.44 -8.90
C GLU A 92 -4.45 2.73 -8.27
N HIS A 93 -5.37 2.62 -7.29
CA HIS A 93 -5.98 3.77 -6.61
C HIS A 93 -5.19 4.25 -5.39
N LYS A 94 -3.95 3.78 -5.22
CA LYS A 94 -3.13 4.10 -4.05
C LYS A 94 -2.89 5.61 -3.91
N GLY A 95 -3.15 6.12 -2.72
CA GLY A 95 -3.07 7.53 -2.38
C GLY A 95 -4.38 8.30 -2.61
N MET A 96 -5.38 7.69 -3.25
CA MET A 96 -6.66 8.34 -3.51
C MET A 96 -7.49 8.51 -2.22
N PRO A 97 -7.91 9.75 -1.88
CA PRO A 97 -8.85 10.00 -0.79
C PRO A 97 -10.16 9.23 -0.93
N ARG A 98 -10.82 8.90 0.19
CA ARG A 98 -12.11 8.21 0.18
C ARG A 98 -13.18 9.02 -0.52
N GLU A 99 -13.18 10.33 -0.32
CA GLU A 99 -14.10 11.28 -0.96
C GLU A 99 -13.88 11.32 -2.47
N ASP A 100 -12.63 11.36 -2.92
CA ASP A 100 -12.33 11.36 -4.35
C ASP A 100 -12.70 10.00 -4.99
N ALA A 101 -12.49 8.87 -4.29
CA ALA A 101 -12.94 7.56 -4.77
C ALA A 101 -14.48 7.49 -4.90
N MET A 102 -15.23 8.06 -3.95
CA MET A 102 -16.70 8.18 -4.07
C MET A 102 -17.11 9.07 -5.24
N MET A 103 -16.38 10.15 -5.50
CA MET A 103 -16.63 11.05 -6.63
C MET A 103 -16.36 10.37 -7.97
N GLU A 104 -15.22 9.69 -8.13
CA GLU A 104 -14.88 8.95 -9.35
C GLU A 104 -15.88 7.81 -9.62
N TYR A 105 -16.34 7.13 -8.57
CA TYR A 105 -17.43 6.16 -8.69
C TYR A 105 -18.68 6.78 -9.34
N LEU A 106 -19.11 7.95 -8.84
CA LEU A 106 -20.30 8.63 -9.36
C LEU A 106 -20.08 9.19 -10.77
N LYS A 107 -18.87 9.68 -11.10
CA LYS A 107 -18.53 10.16 -12.45
C LYS A 107 -18.63 9.07 -13.50
N ILE A 108 -18.30 7.84 -13.15
CA ILE A 108 -18.47 6.68 -14.05
C ILE A 108 -19.95 6.25 -14.07
N ALA A 109 -20.60 6.21 -12.91
CA ALA A 109 -21.98 5.77 -12.80
C ALA A 109 -22.98 6.71 -13.51
N GLN A 110 -22.71 8.01 -13.56
CA GLN A 110 -23.60 8.99 -14.20
C GLN A 110 -23.74 8.79 -15.71
N ASP A 111 -22.76 8.12 -16.34
CA ASP A 111 -22.75 7.83 -17.78
C ASP A 111 -23.52 6.54 -18.12
N LEU A 112 -23.98 5.78 -17.13
CA LEU A 112 -24.82 4.60 -17.35
C LEU A 112 -26.21 5.01 -17.84
N GLU A 113 -26.77 4.29 -18.82
CA GLU A 113 -27.99 4.70 -19.53
C GLU A 113 -29.23 4.75 -18.61
N MET A 114 -29.25 3.95 -17.56
CA MET A 114 -30.34 3.90 -16.58
C MET A 114 -30.13 4.83 -15.37
N TYR A 115 -28.99 5.52 -15.29
CA TYR A 115 -28.66 6.37 -14.16
C TYR A 115 -29.62 7.55 -14.05
N GLY A 116 -30.18 7.75 -12.85
CA GLY A 116 -31.09 8.88 -12.57
C GLY A 116 -32.45 8.81 -13.29
N VAL A 117 -32.74 7.73 -14.02
CA VAL A 117 -34.00 7.59 -14.79
C VAL A 117 -35.09 6.95 -13.94
N ASN A 118 -36.19 7.68 -13.76
CA ASN A 118 -37.40 7.15 -13.12
C ASN A 118 -38.34 6.56 -14.17
N TYR A 119 -38.49 5.23 -14.19
CA TYR A 119 -39.32 4.54 -15.18
C TYR A 119 -40.78 4.38 -14.76
N PHE A 120 -41.70 4.67 -15.68
CA PHE A 120 -43.14 4.50 -15.52
C PHE A 120 -43.75 3.75 -16.69
N GLU A 121 -44.64 2.79 -16.41
CA GLU A 121 -45.41 2.12 -17.46
C GLU A 121 -46.50 3.04 -17.99
N ILE A 122 -46.50 3.23 -19.31
CA ILE A 122 -47.46 4.09 -20.01
C ILE A 122 -47.97 3.41 -21.27
N LYS A 123 -49.10 3.89 -21.79
CA LYS A 123 -49.64 3.51 -23.10
C LYS A 123 -49.79 4.73 -24.00
N ASN A 124 -49.45 4.59 -25.28
CA ASN A 124 -49.76 5.61 -26.28
C ASN A 124 -51.27 5.62 -26.62
N LYS A 125 -51.71 6.54 -27.48
CA LYS A 125 -53.11 6.59 -27.94
C LYS A 125 -53.59 5.31 -28.65
N LYS A 126 -52.67 4.53 -29.22
CA LYS A 126 -52.96 3.25 -29.91
C LYS A 126 -52.99 2.06 -28.95
N GLY A 127 -52.69 2.26 -27.67
CA GLY A 127 -52.66 1.20 -26.66
C GLY A 127 -51.34 0.41 -26.57
N THR A 128 -50.29 0.82 -27.30
CA THR A 128 -48.96 0.19 -27.21
C THR A 128 -48.35 0.44 -25.84
N ASP A 129 -47.88 -0.62 -25.19
CA ASP A 129 -47.14 -0.55 -23.93
C ASP A 129 -45.74 0.03 -24.16
N LEU A 130 -45.39 1.04 -23.37
CA LEU A 130 -44.12 1.78 -23.44
C LEU A 130 -43.64 2.12 -22.02
N TRP A 131 -42.38 2.54 -21.91
CA TRP A 131 -41.87 3.18 -20.70
C TRP A 131 -41.69 4.68 -20.91
N LEU A 132 -42.05 5.45 -19.88
CA LEU A 132 -41.64 6.84 -19.72
C LEU A 132 -40.49 6.88 -18.73
N GLY A 133 -39.35 7.42 -19.13
CA GLY A 133 -38.27 7.82 -18.23
C GLY A 133 -38.38 9.31 -17.91
N VAL A 134 -38.31 9.63 -16.62
CA VAL A 134 -38.18 11.01 -16.13
C VAL A 134 -36.81 11.15 -15.50
N ASP A 135 -35.98 12.05 -16.03
CA ASP A 135 -34.64 12.32 -15.53
C ASP A 135 -34.38 13.84 -15.44
N ALA A 136 -33.16 14.20 -15.07
CA ALA A 136 -32.77 15.59 -14.91
C ALA A 136 -32.56 16.36 -16.22
N LEU A 137 -32.48 15.67 -17.36
CA LEU A 137 -32.27 16.27 -18.68
C LEU A 137 -33.60 16.47 -19.42
N GLY A 138 -34.57 15.59 -19.20
CA GLY A 138 -35.89 15.68 -19.82
C GLY A 138 -36.78 14.46 -19.57
N LEU A 139 -37.59 14.17 -20.59
CA LEU A 139 -38.48 13.02 -20.64
C LEU A 139 -38.09 12.13 -21.80
N ASN A 140 -38.03 10.83 -21.56
CA ASN A 140 -37.62 9.85 -22.55
C ASN A 140 -38.70 8.76 -22.70
N ILE A 141 -38.91 8.28 -23.92
CA ILE A 141 -39.85 7.21 -24.23
C ILE A 141 -39.07 6.01 -24.72
N TYR A 142 -39.34 4.85 -24.12
CA TYR A 142 -38.68 3.59 -24.43
C TYR A 142 -39.70 2.52 -24.85
N GLU A 143 -39.25 1.58 -25.66
CA GLU A 143 -40.01 0.37 -25.98
C GLU A 143 -40.12 -0.53 -24.75
N LYS A 144 -41.10 -1.44 -24.71
CA LYS A 144 -41.36 -2.22 -23.50
C LYS A 144 -40.20 -3.16 -23.17
N GLU A 145 -39.51 -3.63 -24.21
CA GLU A 145 -38.45 -4.62 -24.22
C GLU A 145 -37.05 -4.03 -23.96
N ASP A 146 -36.85 -2.73 -24.17
CA ASP A 146 -35.55 -2.05 -24.03
C ASP A 146 -35.68 -0.78 -23.20
N LYS A 147 -35.07 -0.75 -22.01
CA LYS A 147 -35.01 0.42 -21.12
C LYS A 147 -33.72 1.23 -21.23
N LEU A 148 -32.75 0.76 -22.00
CA LEU A 148 -31.44 1.39 -22.16
C LEU A 148 -31.52 2.46 -23.24
N THR A 149 -32.13 2.13 -24.39
CA THR A 149 -32.13 3.04 -25.55
C THR A 149 -33.45 3.80 -25.68
N PRO A 150 -33.49 5.12 -25.43
CA PRO A 150 -34.70 5.91 -25.66
C PRO A 150 -34.97 6.05 -27.15
N LYS A 151 -36.23 5.94 -27.56
CA LYS A 151 -36.68 6.16 -28.95
C LYS A 151 -37.06 7.60 -29.23
N ILE A 152 -37.62 8.29 -28.23
CA ILE A 152 -38.06 9.68 -28.33
C ILE A 152 -37.63 10.38 -27.05
N GLY A 153 -37.00 11.55 -27.18
CA GLY A 153 -36.62 12.40 -26.06
C GLY A 153 -37.26 13.79 -26.17
N PHE A 154 -37.61 14.35 -25.02
CA PHE A 154 -38.10 15.72 -24.87
C PHE A 154 -37.24 16.43 -23.83
N PRO A 155 -36.23 17.23 -24.24
CA PRO A 155 -35.44 18.03 -23.32
C PRO A 155 -36.34 18.98 -22.51
N TRP A 156 -35.96 19.27 -21.26
CA TRP A 156 -36.72 20.22 -20.43
C TRP A 156 -36.88 21.60 -21.10
N SER A 157 -35.90 22.04 -21.88
CA SER A 157 -35.96 23.29 -22.66
C SER A 157 -37.02 23.31 -23.77
N GLU A 158 -37.57 22.16 -24.16
CA GLU A 158 -38.59 22.06 -25.22
C GLU A 158 -40.00 21.89 -24.68
N ILE A 159 -40.17 21.78 -23.35
CA ILE A 159 -41.47 21.54 -22.72
C ILE A 159 -42.03 22.85 -22.18
N ARG A 160 -43.22 23.25 -22.65
CA ARG A 160 -43.92 24.45 -22.16
C ARG A 160 -44.75 24.16 -20.93
N ASN A 161 -45.55 23.10 -21.00
CA ASN A 161 -46.53 22.79 -19.96
C ASN A 161 -46.79 21.29 -19.89
N ILE A 162 -46.99 20.81 -18.67
CA ILE A 162 -47.31 19.43 -18.39
C ILE A 162 -48.58 19.40 -17.54
N SER A 163 -49.53 18.54 -17.91
CA SER A 163 -50.79 18.42 -17.19
C SER A 163 -51.38 17.03 -17.37
N PHE A 164 -52.27 16.62 -16.47
CA PHE A 164 -53.02 15.38 -16.62
C PHE A 164 -54.48 15.56 -16.21
N ASN A 165 -55.35 14.74 -16.79
CA ASN A 165 -56.74 14.59 -16.38
C ASN A 165 -57.05 13.10 -16.26
N ASP A 166 -57.39 12.67 -15.04
CA ASP A 166 -57.50 11.26 -14.65
C ASP A 166 -56.28 10.42 -15.11
N LYS A 167 -56.47 9.50 -16.04
CA LYS A 167 -55.39 8.65 -16.59
C LYS A 167 -54.63 9.27 -17.76
N ARG A 168 -55.17 10.30 -18.38
CA ARG A 168 -54.61 10.95 -19.58
C ARG A 168 -53.60 12.02 -19.19
N PHE A 169 -52.37 11.87 -19.66
CA PHE A 169 -51.28 12.82 -19.43
C PHE A 169 -50.92 13.54 -20.74
N VAL A 170 -50.65 14.84 -20.66
CA VAL A 170 -50.41 15.72 -21.81
C VAL A 170 -49.14 16.54 -21.58
N ILE A 171 -48.23 16.46 -22.53
CA ILE A 171 -47.01 17.28 -22.62
C ILE A 171 -47.16 18.21 -23.81
N LYS A 172 -47.10 19.52 -23.55
CA LYS A 172 -47.19 20.56 -24.57
C LYS A 172 -45.81 21.11 -24.87
N PRO A 173 -45.31 21.01 -26.11
CA PRO A 173 -44.02 21.56 -26.48
C PRO A 173 -44.03 23.10 -26.48
N ILE A 174 -42.84 23.70 -26.43
CA ILE A 174 -42.65 25.14 -26.61
C ILE A 174 -42.94 25.54 -28.05
N ASP A 175 -42.65 24.70 -29.04
CA ASP A 175 -43.08 24.97 -30.41
C ASP A 175 -44.61 24.83 -30.50
N LYS A 176 -45.31 25.93 -30.84
CA LYS A 176 -46.77 25.94 -31.01
C LYS A 176 -47.24 25.11 -32.21
N LYS A 177 -46.36 24.82 -33.17
CA LYS A 177 -46.69 24.02 -34.36
C LYS A 177 -46.57 22.52 -34.09
N ALA A 178 -45.72 22.12 -33.14
CA ALA A 178 -45.56 20.74 -32.76
C ALA A 178 -46.82 20.22 -32.02
N PRO A 179 -47.29 19.01 -32.32
CA PRO A 179 -48.49 18.46 -31.70
C PRO A 179 -48.24 18.10 -30.22
N ASP A 180 -49.30 18.20 -29.40
CA ASP A 180 -49.26 17.74 -28.02
C ASP A 180 -48.94 16.24 -27.94
N PHE A 181 -47.96 15.87 -27.11
CA PHE A 181 -47.67 14.47 -26.82
C PHE A 181 -48.59 13.98 -25.69
N VAL A 182 -49.26 12.85 -25.91
CA VAL A 182 -50.29 12.34 -25.00
C VAL A 182 -50.09 10.86 -24.77
N PHE A 183 -50.07 10.47 -23.51
CA PHE A 183 -50.03 9.07 -23.07
C PHE A 183 -51.03 8.82 -21.95
N ILE A 184 -51.24 7.54 -21.64
CA ILE A 184 -52.17 7.07 -20.62
C ILE A 184 -51.38 6.26 -19.60
N ALA A 185 -51.44 6.67 -18.33
CA ALA A 185 -50.91 5.87 -17.23
C ALA A 185 -51.98 4.92 -16.70
N PRO A 186 -51.62 3.75 -16.14
CA PRO A 186 -52.60 2.76 -15.69
C PRO A 186 -53.42 3.24 -14.47
N ARG A 187 -52.85 4.14 -13.64
CA ARG A 187 -53.47 4.63 -12.39
C ARG A 187 -53.24 6.14 -12.20
N LEU A 188 -54.22 6.84 -11.65
CA LEU A 188 -54.15 8.27 -11.30
C LEU A 188 -52.96 8.62 -10.38
N ARG A 189 -52.66 7.77 -9.38
CA ARG A 189 -51.53 7.97 -8.47
C ARG A 189 -50.18 8.04 -9.21
N ILE A 190 -50.06 7.32 -10.32
CA ILE A 190 -48.83 7.32 -11.12
C ILE A 190 -48.68 8.68 -11.82
N ASN A 191 -49.76 9.22 -12.41
CA ASN A 191 -49.75 10.56 -13.00
C ASN A 191 -49.36 11.65 -11.99
N LYS A 192 -49.86 11.56 -10.75
CA LYS A 192 -49.45 12.49 -9.67
C LYS A 192 -47.94 12.42 -9.39
N ARG A 193 -47.36 11.21 -9.36
CA ARG A 193 -45.92 10.99 -9.15
C ARG A 193 -45.10 11.51 -10.33
N ILE A 194 -45.50 11.18 -11.56
CA ILE A 194 -44.84 11.68 -12.78
C ILE A 194 -44.83 13.21 -12.76
N LEU A 195 -45.98 13.86 -12.53
CA LEU A 195 -46.05 15.32 -12.51
C LEU A 195 -45.13 15.94 -11.45
N ALA A 196 -45.11 15.40 -10.24
CA ALA A 196 -44.24 15.89 -9.16
C ALA A 196 -42.74 15.79 -9.55
N LEU A 197 -42.33 14.67 -10.15
CA LEU A 197 -40.96 14.49 -10.63
C LEU A 197 -40.65 15.43 -11.80
N CYS A 198 -41.57 15.61 -12.75
CA CYS A 198 -41.36 16.55 -13.86
C CYS A 198 -41.19 17.98 -13.35
N MET A 199 -42.04 18.41 -12.40
CA MET A 199 -41.96 19.75 -11.82
C MET A 199 -40.62 19.96 -11.09
N GLY A 200 -40.23 19.02 -10.23
CA GLY A 200 -38.97 19.11 -9.48
C GLY A 200 -37.74 19.09 -10.38
N ASN A 201 -37.67 18.16 -11.35
CA ASN A 201 -36.56 18.08 -12.29
C ASN A 201 -36.47 19.31 -13.20
N HIS A 202 -37.60 19.79 -13.73
CA HIS A 202 -37.63 21.01 -14.55
C HIS A 202 -37.19 22.25 -13.75
N GLU A 203 -37.60 22.38 -12.49
CA GLU A 203 -37.17 23.47 -11.61
C GLU A 203 -35.66 23.45 -11.38
N LEU A 204 -35.09 22.29 -11.02
CA LEU A 204 -33.65 22.13 -10.82
C LEU A 204 -32.86 22.34 -12.13
N TYR A 205 -33.37 21.84 -13.26
CA TYR A 205 -32.81 22.06 -14.59
C TYR A 205 -32.72 23.55 -14.94
N MET A 206 -33.75 24.33 -14.60
CA MET A 206 -33.77 25.78 -14.80
C MET A 206 -32.85 26.50 -13.81
N ARG A 207 -32.74 26.02 -12.57
CA ARG A 207 -31.81 26.57 -11.57
C ARG A 207 -30.36 26.46 -12.03
N ARG A 208 -29.96 25.31 -12.60
CA ARG A 208 -28.59 25.07 -13.12
C ARG A 208 -28.17 25.97 -14.29
N ARG A 209 -29.14 26.52 -15.02
CA ARG A 209 -28.92 27.47 -16.14
C ARG A 209 -28.82 28.92 -15.69
N LYS A 210 -29.04 29.18 -14.41
CA LYS A 210 -28.88 30.49 -13.80
C LYS A 210 -27.57 30.51 -13.00
N PRO A 211 -26.97 31.69 -12.78
CA PRO A 211 -25.83 31.80 -11.87
C PRO A 211 -26.16 31.28 -10.48
N ASP A 212 -25.17 30.72 -9.81
CA ASP A 212 -25.30 30.25 -8.43
C ASP A 212 -25.80 31.36 -7.51
N THR A 213 -26.80 31.05 -6.70
CA THR A 213 -27.27 31.92 -5.61
C THR A 213 -26.16 32.17 -4.59
N ILE A 214 -26.22 33.28 -3.85
CA ILE A 214 -25.22 33.63 -2.83
C ILE A 214 -24.97 32.48 -1.83
N GLU A 215 -26.05 31.83 -1.38
CA GLU A 215 -25.96 30.69 -0.46
C GLU A 215 -25.16 29.52 -1.06
N VAL A 216 -25.43 29.13 -2.30
CA VAL A 216 -24.68 28.08 -3.01
C VAL A 216 -23.21 28.46 -3.18
N GLN A 217 -22.91 29.72 -3.49
CA GLN A 217 -21.52 30.18 -3.60
C GLN A 217 -20.78 30.09 -2.26
N GLN A 218 -21.45 30.45 -1.16
CA GLN A 218 -20.91 30.31 0.20
C GLN A 218 -20.69 28.84 0.56
N MET A 219 -21.66 27.96 0.26
CA MET A 219 -21.50 26.51 0.47
C MET A 219 -20.31 25.95 -0.31
N LYS A 220 -20.13 26.34 -1.59
CA LYS A 220 -18.98 25.95 -2.40
C LYS A 220 -17.66 26.48 -1.84
N ALA A 221 -17.63 27.71 -1.34
CA ALA A 221 -16.44 28.29 -0.72
C ALA A 221 -16.06 27.53 0.56
N GLN A 222 -17.03 27.31 1.45
CA GLN A 222 -16.84 26.56 2.69
C GLN A 222 -16.37 25.13 2.42
N ALA A 223 -17.00 24.40 1.49
CA ALA A 223 -16.59 23.04 1.16
C ALA A 223 -15.16 22.97 0.62
N ARG A 224 -14.73 23.96 -0.18
CA ARG A 224 -13.33 24.06 -0.64
C ARG A 224 -12.37 24.33 0.50
N GLU A 225 -12.69 25.23 1.42
CA GLU A 225 -11.87 25.51 2.60
C GLU A 225 -11.73 24.27 3.49
N GLU A 226 -12.83 23.55 3.75
CA GLU A 226 -12.84 22.30 4.51
C GLU A 226 -11.99 21.22 3.82
N LYS A 227 -12.10 21.07 2.48
CA LYS A 227 -11.27 20.12 1.72
C LYS A 227 -9.78 20.45 1.82
N ILE A 228 -9.41 21.73 1.68
CA ILE A 228 -8.02 22.18 1.80
C ILE A 228 -7.50 21.94 3.23
N ALA A 229 -8.29 22.24 4.26
CA ALA A 229 -7.93 22.02 5.65
C ALA A 229 -7.65 20.53 5.93
N LYS A 230 -8.55 19.64 5.50
CA LYS A 230 -8.37 18.18 5.61
C LYS A 230 -7.13 17.70 4.86
N GLN A 231 -6.86 18.24 3.67
CA GLN A 231 -5.67 17.87 2.91
C GLN A 231 -4.38 18.27 3.65
N GLN A 232 -4.33 19.49 4.18
CA GLN A 232 -3.18 19.96 4.96
C GLN A 232 -2.96 19.12 6.22
N GLU A 233 -4.02 18.71 6.91
CA GLU A 233 -3.94 17.84 8.08
C GLU A 233 -3.37 16.46 7.70
N ARG A 234 -3.85 15.86 6.59
CA ARG A 234 -3.34 14.59 6.07
C ARG A 234 -1.88 14.68 5.65
N ASP A 235 -1.48 15.76 4.97
CA ASP A 235 -0.09 15.96 4.55
C ASP A 235 0.85 16.13 5.75
N LYS A 236 0.40 16.79 6.83
CA LYS A 236 1.15 16.88 8.08
C LYS A 236 1.32 15.52 8.73
N LEU A 237 0.23 14.75 8.86
CA LEU A 237 0.27 13.40 9.42
C LEU A 237 1.19 12.48 8.61
N ARG A 238 1.14 12.56 7.28
CA ARG A 238 2.00 11.76 6.40
C ARG A 238 3.48 12.07 6.62
N LYS A 239 3.85 13.35 6.72
CA LYS A 239 5.23 13.77 7.01
C LYS A 239 5.70 13.28 8.38
N GLU A 240 4.81 13.27 9.38
CA GLU A 240 5.11 12.77 10.72
C GLU A 240 5.34 11.26 10.72
N ILE A 241 4.50 10.49 10.02
CA ILE A 241 4.68 9.04 9.84
C ILE A 241 6.02 8.75 9.13
N GLU A 242 6.33 9.46 8.04
CA GLU A 242 7.59 9.27 7.32
C GLU A 242 8.81 9.62 8.19
N ALA A 243 8.74 10.70 8.97
CA ALA A 243 9.79 11.06 9.90
C ALA A 243 10.00 9.99 11.00
N ARG A 244 8.90 9.40 11.49
CA ARG A 244 8.95 8.30 12.46
C ARG A 244 9.56 7.03 11.87
N GLU A 245 9.15 6.62 10.68
CA GLU A 245 9.73 5.46 9.99
C GLU A 245 11.23 5.64 9.73
N GLN A 246 11.67 6.84 9.36
CA GLN A 246 13.10 7.15 9.19
C GLN A 246 13.86 7.11 10.53
N ALA A 247 13.26 7.59 11.61
CA ALA A 247 13.85 7.52 12.94
C ALA A 247 13.99 6.07 13.43
N GLU A 248 12.96 5.25 13.24
CA GLU A 248 12.95 3.82 13.59
C GLU A 248 14.02 3.06 12.79
N LYS A 249 14.15 3.32 11.48
CA LYS A 249 15.23 2.73 10.66
C LYS A 249 16.62 3.12 11.16
N LYS A 250 16.86 4.40 11.44
CA LYS A 250 18.16 4.86 11.99
C LYS A 250 18.45 4.23 13.35
N GLN A 251 17.44 4.11 14.21
CA GLN A 251 17.58 3.47 15.51
C GLN A 251 17.96 1.99 15.36
N GLN A 252 17.32 1.27 14.43
CA GLN A 252 17.66 -0.10 14.11
C GLN A 252 19.09 -0.24 13.57
N GLU A 253 19.51 0.64 12.65
CA GLU A 253 20.89 0.66 12.15
C GLU A 253 21.92 0.92 13.26
N TYR A 254 21.64 1.82 14.20
CA TYR A 254 22.51 2.06 15.35
C TYR A 254 22.56 0.85 16.30
N ALA A 255 21.44 0.18 16.53
CA ALA A 255 21.38 -1.03 17.34
C ALA A 255 22.21 -2.16 16.71
N ASP A 256 22.10 -2.36 15.40
CA ASP A 256 22.88 -3.37 14.67
C ASP A 256 24.38 -3.06 14.71
N ARG A 257 24.78 -1.78 14.54
CA ARG A 257 26.18 -1.36 14.67
C ARG A 257 26.73 -1.56 16.08
N LEU A 258 25.95 -1.22 17.11
CA LEU A 258 26.35 -1.41 18.50
C LEU A 258 26.56 -2.89 18.80
N LYS A 259 25.69 -3.76 18.30
CA LYS A 259 25.83 -5.21 18.43
C LYS A 259 27.10 -5.72 17.74
N GLN A 260 27.36 -5.30 16.50
CA GLN A 260 28.60 -5.67 15.80
C GLN A 260 29.86 -5.21 16.56
N MET A 261 29.85 -3.99 17.09
CA MET A 261 30.98 -3.47 17.87
C MET A 261 31.18 -4.23 19.18
N GLN A 262 30.09 -4.66 19.84
CA GLN A 262 30.15 -5.52 21.03
C GLN A 262 30.76 -6.89 20.69
N ASP A 263 30.30 -7.53 19.62
CA ASP A 263 30.82 -8.83 19.16
C ASP A 263 32.33 -8.73 18.81
N GLU A 264 32.74 -7.65 18.15
CA GLU A 264 34.16 -7.38 17.85
C GLU A 264 34.98 -7.15 19.12
N MET A 265 34.47 -6.37 20.08
CA MET A 265 35.13 -6.12 21.36
C MET A 265 35.31 -7.40 22.17
N GLU A 266 34.31 -8.27 22.22
CA GLU A 266 34.41 -9.58 22.87
C GLU A 266 35.48 -10.45 22.21
N LYS A 267 35.51 -10.47 20.87
CA LYS A 267 36.53 -11.19 20.12
C LYS A 267 37.94 -10.65 20.41
N ARG A 268 38.11 -9.32 20.42
CA ARG A 268 39.38 -8.66 20.76
C ARG A 268 39.81 -8.92 22.20
N GLN A 269 38.88 -8.90 23.16
CA GLN A 269 39.18 -9.26 24.54
C GLN A 269 39.67 -10.70 24.66
N LYS A 270 39.03 -11.63 23.93
CA LYS A 270 39.47 -13.02 23.90
C LYS A 270 40.87 -13.17 23.29
N GLU A 271 41.12 -12.53 22.14
CA GLU A 271 42.45 -12.49 21.51
C GLU A 271 43.52 -11.92 22.46
N LEU A 272 43.18 -10.88 23.23
CA LEU A 272 44.08 -10.28 24.21
C LEU A 272 44.41 -11.24 25.36
N LEU A 273 43.41 -11.95 25.89
CA LEU A 273 43.60 -12.95 26.94
C LEU A 273 44.49 -14.11 26.45
N ASP A 274 44.23 -14.62 25.24
CA ASP A 274 45.04 -15.68 24.63
C ASP A 274 46.49 -15.23 24.42
N ALA A 275 46.70 -13.97 24.00
CA ALA A 275 48.03 -13.38 23.86
C ALA A 275 48.74 -13.23 25.22
N GLN A 276 48.03 -12.82 26.28
CA GLN A 276 48.57 -12.75 27.64
C GLN A 276 48.99 -14.12 28.16
N GLU A 277 48.18 -15.16 27.95
CA GLU A 277 48.57 -16.54 28.30
C GLU A 277 49.80 -17.00 27.54
N THR A 278 49.88 -16.66 26.24
CA THR A 278 51.03 -17.01 25.40
C THR A 278 52.31 -16.32 25.89
N ILE A 279 52.24 -15.03 26.22
CA ILE A 279 53.36 -14.28 26.80
C ILE A 279 53.81 -14.96 28.11
N ARG A 280 52.89 -15.31 28.99
CA ARG A 280 53.22 -15.99 30.26
C ARG A 280 53.94 -17.32 30.03
N ARG A 281 53.49 -18.13 29.06
CA ARG A 281 54.19 -19.39 28.70
C ARG A 281 55.59 -19.14 28.15
N LEU A 282 55.75 -18.13 27.29
CA LEU A 282 57.05 -17.76 26.73
C LEU A 282 58.02 -17.25 27.80
N GLU A 283 57.54 -16.47 28.77
CA GLU A 283 58.34 -16.02 29.93
C GLU A 283 58.83 -17.20 30.77
N GLU A 284 57.98 -18.21 30.98
CA GLU A 284 58.36 -19.42 31.73
C GLU A 284 59.38 -20.27 30.95
N GLN A 285 59.21 -20.43 29.64
CA GLN A 285 60.19 -21.07 28.78
C GLN A 285 61.54 -20.32 28.76
N LEU A 286 61.50 -18.98 28.71
CA LEU A 286 62.70 -18.14 28.80
C LEU A 286 63.44 -18.35 30.11
N ARG A 287 62.74 -18.46 31.25
CA ARG A 287 63.37 -18.77 32.55
C ARG A 287 64.00 -20.16 32.55
N GLN A 288 63.29 -21.17 32.03
CA GLN A 288 63.84 -22.53 31.93
C GLN A 288 65.10 -22.58 31.05
N LEU A 289 65.09 -21.88 29.90
CA LEU A 289 66.25 -21.77 29.03
C LEU A 289 67.41 -21.03 29.71
N GLN A 290 67.14 -19.98 30.47
CA GLN A 290 68.17 -19.29 31.26
C GLN A 290 68.80 -20.22 32.30
N MET A 291 67.99 -20.94 33.08
CA MET A 291 68.50 -21.90 34.06
C MET A 291 69.32 -23.03 33.40
N ALA A 292 68.84 -23.57 32.28
CA ALA A 292 69.57 -24.60 31.53
C ALA A 292 70.90 -24.06 30.96
N LYS A 293 70.91 -22.80 30.50
CA LYS A 293 72.13 -22.13 30.05
C LYS A 293 73.14 -21.96 31.19
N GLU A 294 72.71 -21.49 32.36
CA GLU A 294 73.57 -21.35 33.54
C GLU A 294 74.13 -22.71 33.99
N GLU A 295 73.33 -23.77 33.95
CA GLU A 295 73.79 -25.12 34.28
C GLU A 295 74.84 -25.63 33.28
N MET A 296 74.63 -25.38 31.97
CA MET A 296 75.59 -25.71 30.93
C MET A 296 76.89 -24.92 31.08
N GLU A 297 76.82 -23.62 31.37
CA GLU A 297 78.00 -22.80 31.65
C GLU A 297 78.76 -23.31 32.89
N ARG A 298 78.05 -23.76 33.94
CA ARG A 298 78.69 -24.38 35.11
C ARG A 298 79.39 -25.68 34.76
N LYS A 299 78.71 -26.58 34.04
CA LYS A 299 79.30 -27.84 33.54
C LYS A 299 80.52 -27.58 32.65
N GLN A 300 80.48 -26.54 31.82
CA GLN A 300 81.59 -26.16 30.96
C GLN A 300 82.81 -25.67 31.76
N LYS A 301 82.60 -24.84 32.80
CA LYS A 301 83.65 -24.45 33.74
C LYS A 301 84.23 -25.65 34.51
N GLU A 302 83.37 -26.54 35.00
CA GLU A 302 83.79 -27.77 35.69
C GLU A 302 84.64 -28.66 34.76
N LEU A 303 84.26 -28.77 33.48
CA LEU A 303 85.01 -29.52 32.47
C LEU A 303 86.37 -28.87 32.17
N GLU A 304 86.42 -27.54 32.03
CA GLU A 304 87.67 -26.79 31.85
C GLU A 304 88.63 -26.97 33.03
N GLU A 305 88.13 -26.92 34.27
CA GLU A 305 88.94 -27.20 35.46
C GLU A 305 89.47 -28.64 35.48
N LEU A 306 88.63 -29.61 35.08
CA LEU A 306 89.02 -31.02 34.97
C LEU A 306 90.09 -31.22 33.91
N MET A 307 89.95 -30.62 32.72
CA MET A 307 90.96 -30.67 31.66
C MET A 307 92.28 -30.06 32.13
N LYS A 308 92.23 -28.91 32.82
CA LYS A 308 93.43 -28.26 33.36
C LYS A 308 94.15 -29.14 34.38
N LYS A 309 93.41 -29.78 35.30
CA LYS A 309 93.98 -30.76 36.24
C LYS A 309 94.59 -31.96 35.52
N LEU A 310 93.95 -32.44 34.45
CA LEU A 310 94.44 -33.54 33.62
C LEU A 310 95.74 -33.16 32.90
N GLU A 311 95.82 -31.96 32.34
CA GLU A 311 97.06 -31.40 31.76
C GLU A 311 98.15 -31.26 32.81
N GLU A 312 97.86 -30.75 34.00
CA GLU A 312 98.81 -30.64 35.12
C GLU A 312 99.32 -32.03 35.56
N THR A 313 98.45 -33.04 35.68
CA THR A 313 98.88 -34.42 35.99
C THR A 313 99.72 -35.03 34.88
N LYS A 314 99.37 -34.80 33.62
CA LYS A 314 100.13 -35.30 32.47
C LYS A 314 101.50 -34.64 32.39
N MET A 315 101.58 -33.33 32.66
CA MET A 315 102.84 -32.58 32.77
C MET A 315 103.71 -33.11 33.90
N MET A 316 103.13 -33.44 35.06
CA MET A 316 103.85 -34.09 36.16
C MET A 316 104.34 -35.49 35.77
N GLU A 317 103.51 -36.33 35.16
CA GLU A 317 103.92 -37.66 34.68
C GLU A 317 105.03 -37.56 33.61
N THR A 318 104.95 -36.61 32.68
CA THR A 318 106.02 -36.39 31.69
C THR A 318 107.29 -35.88 32.34
N ALA A 319 107.21 -35.00 33.33
CA ALA A 319 108.37 -34.49 34.06
C ALA A 319 109.01 -35.58 34.96
N GLU A 320 108.21 -36.45 35.56
CA GLU A 320 108.70 -37.64 36.28
C GLU A 320 109.36 -38.63 35.33
N ARG A 321 108.80 -38.82 34.13
CA ARG A 321 109.38 -39.66 33.08
C ARG A 321 110.70 -39.08 32.55
N GLU A 322 110.79 -37.77 32.34
CA GLU A 322 112.03 -37.09 31.97
C GLU A 322 113.10 -37.19 33.06
N LYS A 323 112.72 -37.04 34.34
CA LYS A 323 113.64 -37.27 35.47
C LYS A 323 114.14 -38.71 35.55
N LEU A 324 113.27 -39.69 35.32
CA LEU A 324 113.65 -41.10 35.24
C LEU A 324 114.59 -41.37 34.07
N GLU A 325 114.37 -40.73 32.92
CA GLU A 325 115.27 -40.81 31.76
C GLU A 325 116.63 -40.12 32.04
N GLU A 326 116.65 -38.97 32.72
CA GLU A 326 117.89 -38.32 33.18
C GLU A 326 118.65 -39.15 34.21
N ASP A 327 117.97 -39.79 35.16
CA ASP A 327 118.59 -40.67 36.15
C ASP A 327 119.14 -41.96 35.50
N ILE A 328 118.44 -42.52 34.52
CA ILE A 328 118.95 -43.64 33.71
C ILE A 328 120.19 -43.20 32.91
N ARG A 329 120.17 -41.99 32.33
CA ARG A 329 121.29 -41.44 31.57
C ARG A 329 122.51 -41.13 32.45
N ARG A 330 122.31 -40.56 33.65
CA ARG A 330 123.37 -40.37 34.66
C ARG A 330 123.99 -41.71 35.07
N LYS A 331 123.17 -42.73 35.29
CA LYS A 331 123.67 -44.08 35.62
C LYS A 331 124.38 -44.78 34.45
N GLN A 332 124.09 -44.41 33.20
CA GLN A 332 124.83 -44.90 32.04
C GLN A 332 126.17 -44.15 31.84
N GLU A 333 126.25 -42.87 32.21
CA GLU A 333 127.49 -42.08 32.17
C GLU A 333 128.48 -42.43 33.32
N GLU A 334 128.00 -42.98 34.45
CA GLU A 334 128.86 -43.52 35.53
C GLU A 334 129.47 -44.91 35.23
N VAL A 335 129.14 -45.54 34.09
CA VAL A 335 129.54 -46.93 33.73
C VAL A 335 130.55 -46.98 32.54
N GLN A 336 131.18 -45.86 32.17
CA GLN A 336 132.31 -45.84 31.21
C GLN A 336 133.66 -45.51 31.86
#